data_AF-A0A7V9IZ66-F1
#
_entry.id   AF-A0A7V9IZ66-F1
#
_cell.length_a   1.000
_cell.length_b   1.000
_cell.length_c   1.000
_cell.angle_alpha   90.00
_cell.angle_beta   90.00
_cell.angle_gamma   90.00
#
_symmetry.space_group_name_H-M   'P 1'
#
loop_
_entity.id
_entity.type
_entity.pdbx_description
1 polymer ?
#
loop_
_entity_poly.entity_id
_entity_poly.type
_entity_poly.pdbx_seq_one_letter_code
_entity_poly.pdbx_strand_id
1 'polypeptide(L)'
;MLAAAGWAVQDARAVNLSAGRGVAVRKFVLKSPHGRADYLLFVDGAAVGVIEAKKEGETLTGVEWQSAKYVDGLPDEIPTAAEGALPFAYESTGTETRFTNTLDP
;
A
#
# COMPACT_ATOMS: atom_id res chain seq x y z
N MET A 1 -12.24 -6.55 5.28
CA MET A 1 -12.49 -5.13 4.92
C MET A 1 -12.12 -4.80 3.48
N LEU A 2 -10.91 -5.09 2.99
CA LEU A 2 -10.51 -4.73 1.62
C LEU A 2 -11.40 -5.30 0.51
N ALA A 3 -11.68 -6.60 0.54
CA ALA A 3 -12.57 -7.21 -0.45
C ALA A 3 -13.99 -6.62 -0.41
N ALA A 4 -14.51 -6.31 0.79
CA ALA A 4 -15.80 -5.65 0.97
C ALA A 4 -15.79 -4.20 0.45
N ALA A 5 -14.63 -3.54 0.45
CA ALA A 5 -14.42 -2.23 -0.15
C ALA A 5 -14.11 -2.29 -1.67
N GLY A 6 -14.27 -3.45 -2.30
CA GLY A 6 -14.13 -3.63 -3.75
C GLY A 6 -12.70 -3.93 -4.24
N TRP A 7 -11.74 -4.15 -3.35
CA TRP A 7 -10.38 -4.53 -3.74
C TRP A 7 -10.30 -6.01 -4.14
N ALA A 8 -9.71 -6.28 -5.30
CA ALA A 8 -9.25 -7.63 -5.64
C ALA A 8 -7.97 -7.94 -4.84
N VAL A 9 -8.13 -8.65 -3.72
CA VAL A 9 -7.02 -9.02 -2.82
C VAL A 9 -6.28 -10.24 -3.37
N GLN A 10 -4.98 -10.13 -3.61
CA GLN A 10 -4.17 -11.15 -4.26
C GLN A 10 -2.83 -11.41 -3.55
N ASP A 11 -2.30 -12.62 -3.66
CA ASP A 11 -0.93 -12.94 -3.25
C ASP A 11 0.11 -12.38 -4.22
N ALA A 12 1.24 -11.90 -3.69
CA ALA A 12 2.39 -11.45 -4.48
C ALA A 12 2.90 -12.50 -5.50
N ARG A 13 2.63 -13.80 -5.29
CA ARG A 13 3.06 -14.89 -6.18
C ARG A 13 2.14 -15.13 -7.38
N ALA A 14 0.93 -14.57 -7.37
CA ALA A 14 -0.10 -14.84 -8.37
C ALA A 14 -0.81 -13.54 -8.80
N VAL A 15 -0.06 -12.44 -8.83
CA VAL A 15 -0.62 -11.11 -9.10
C VAL A 15 -1.11 -11.00 -10.53
N ASN A 16 -2.37 -10.63 -10.68
CA ASN A 16 -2.96 -10.10 -11.89
C ASN A 16 -3.49 -8.69 -11.63
N LEU A 17 -2.74 -7.65 -12.02
CA LEU A 17 -3.14 -6.25 -11.86
C LEU A 17 -4.36 -5.86 -12.72
N SER A 18 -4.73 -6.69 -13.70
CA SER A 18 -5.94 -6.49 -14.52
C SER A 18 -7.20 -7.16 -13.96
N ALA A 19 -7.12 -7.82 -12.79
CA ALA A 19 -8.25 -8.52 -12.18
C ALA A 19 -9.41 -7.57 -11.77
N GLY A 20 -9.16 -6.27 -11.73
CA GLY A 20 -10.16 -5.24 -11.49
C GLY A 20 -9.50 -3.86 -11.45
N ARG A 21 -10.33 -2.81 -11.30
CA ARG A 21 -9.83 -1.44 -11.18
C ARG A 21 -8.97 -1.24 -9.94
N GLY A 22 -9.33 -1.85 -8.81
CA GLY A 22 -8.57 -1.83 -7.56
C GLY A 22 -8.00 -3.20 -7.23
N VAL A 23 -6.67 -3.30 -7.11
CA VAL A 23 -5.96 -4.53 -6.73
C VAL A 23 -5.12 -4.29 -5.48
N ALA A 24 -5.26 -5.15 -4.48
CA ALA A 24 -4.47 -5.10 -3.25
C ALA A 24 -3.58 -6.34 -3.18
N VAL A 25 -2.27 -6.15 -3.33
CA VAL A 25 -1.29 -7.23 -3.30
C VAL A 25 -0.76 -7.40 -1.88
N ARG A 26 -1.04 -8.54 -1.26
CA ARG A 26 -0.61 -8.81 0.11
C ARG A 26 0.85 -9.25 0.19
N LYS A 27 1.53 -8.86 1.27
CA LYS A 27 2.92 -9.20 1.61
C LYS A 27 3.90 -8.87 0.47
N PHE A 28 3.77 -7.68 -0.10
CA PHE A 28 4.57 -7.22 -1.24
C PHE A 28 6.02 -6.93 -0.82
N VAL A 29 6.97 -7.67 -1.40
CA VAL A 29 8.40 -7.51 -1.09
C VAL A 29 8.97 -6.36 -1.92
N LEU A 30 9.57 -5.40 -1.22
CA LEU A 30 10.27 -4.26 -1.81
C LEU A 30 11.72 -4.66 -2.14
N LYS A 31 12.36 -3.90 -3.03
CA LYS A 31 13.80 -3.98 -3.26
C LYS A 31 14.55 -3.83 -1.94
N SER A 32 15.65 -4.54 -1.78
CA SER A 32 16.55 -4.37 -0.63
C SER A 32 17.11 -2.93 -0.62
N PRO A 33 17.21 -2.25 0.54
CA PRO A 33 16.96 -2.71 1.92
C PRO A 33 15.56 -2.37 2.46
N HIS A 34 14.59 -2.03 1.61
CA HIS A 34 13.33 -1.38 2.00
C HIS A 34 12.30 -2.32 2.66
N GLY A 35 12.50 -3.64 2.58
CA GLY A 35 11.72 -4.62 3.32
C GLY A 35 10.43 -5.04 2.62
N ARG A 36 9.28 -4.90 3.29
CA ARG A 36 7.97 -5.41 2.81
C ARG A 36 6.86 -4.47 3.24
N ALA A 37 5.83 -4.37 2.41
CA ALA A 37 4.52 -3.79 2.76
C ALA A 37 3.49 -4.90 3.01
N ASP A 38 2.59 -4.73 3.99
CA ASP A 38 1.54 -5.72 4.23
C ASP A 38 0.54 -5.78 3.08
N TYR A 39 0.18 -4.63 2.50
CA TYR A 39 -0.49 -4.54 1.21
C TYR A 39 0.07 -3.39 0.37
N LEU A 40 0.34 -3.64 -0.90
CA LEU A 40 0.55 -2.61 -1.91
C LEU A 40 -0.72 -2.45 -2.73
N LEU A 41 -1.21 -1.22 -2.86
CA LEU A 41 -2.47 -0.87 -3.50
C LEU A 41 -2.23 -0.36 -4.91
N PHE A 42 -3.00 -0.90 -5.86
CA PHE A 42 -2.96 -0.52 -7.26
C PHE A 42 -4.35 -0.05 -7.74
N VAL A 43 -4.37 1.07 -8.45
CA VAL A 43 -5.56 1.53 -9.20
C VAL A 43 -5.18 1.63 -10.67
N ASP A 44 -5.97 0.98 -11.53
CA ASP A 44 -5.74 0.96 -12.97
C ASP A 44 -4.30 0.51 -13.33
N GLY A 45 -3.76 -0.44 -12.55
CA GLY A 45 -2.42 -1.00 -12.73
C GLY A 45 -1.26 -0.18 -12.15
N ALA A 46 -1.51 1.04 -11.67
CA ALA A 46 -0.49 1.90 -11.05
C ALA A 46 -0.56 1.85 -9.52
N ALA A 47 0.60 1.83 -8.87
CA ALA A 47 0.71 1.86 -7.42
C ALA A 47 0.22 3.21 -6.88
N VAL A 48 -0.70 3.18 -5.93
CA VAL A 48 -1.32 4.39 -5.32
C VAL A 48 -1.06 4.52 -3.82
N GLY A 49 -0.67 3.45 -3.14
CA GLY A 49 -0.57 3.47 -1.69
C GLY A 49 -0.18 2.16 -1.05
N VAL A 50 0.03 2.17 0.27
CA VAL A 50 0.21 0.94 1.05
C VAL A 50 -0.69 0.89 2.28
N ILE A 51 -0.87 -0.33 2.79
CA ILE A 51 -1.50 -0.59 4.08
C ILE A 51 -0.49 -1.33 4.94
N GLU A 52 -0.27 -0.82 6.16
CA GLU A 52 0.53 -1.45 7.20
C GLU A 52 -0.41 -1.98 8.31
N ALA A 53 -0.36 -3.28 8.55
CA ALA A 53 -1.14 -3.90 9.61
C ALA A 53 -0.40 -3.78 10.94
N LYS A 54 -1.13 -3.39 11.98
CA LYS A 54 -0.64 -3.30 13.36
C LYS A 54 -1.41 -4.27 14.24
N LYS A 55 -0.84 -4.61 15.39
CA LYS A 55 -1.59 -5.40 16.40
C LYS A 55 -2.59 -4.49 17.11
N GLU A 56 -3.69 -5.08 17.58
CA GLU A 56 -4.65 -4.37 18.41
C GLU A 56 -3.97 -3.79 19.67
N GLY A 57 -4.25 -2.53 19.97
CA GLY A 57 -3.61 -1.79 21.06
C GLY A 57 -2.27 -1.12 20.72
N GLU A 58 -1.72 -1.31 19.50
CA GLU A 58 -0.58 -0.52 19.03
C GLU A 58 -1.03 0.87 18.55
N THR A 59 -0.29 1.91 18.95
CA THR A 59 -0.56 3.29 18.55
C THR A 59 -0.39 3.46 17.03
N LEU A 60 -1.43 3.96 16.36
CA LEU A 60 -1.42 4.30 14.93
C LEU A 60 -0.74 5.66 14.63
N THR A 61 -0.27 6.37 15.66
CA THR A 61 0.50 7.61 15.54
C THR A 61 1.98 7.35 15.77
N GLY A 62 2.84 7.69 14.80
CA GLY A 62 4.28 7.64 15.07
C GLY A 62 5.25 7.74 13.90
N VAL A 63 4.82 7.77 12.65
CA VAL A 63 5.78 7.87 11.53
C VAL A 63 5.17 8.80 10.50
N GLU A 64 5.66 10.04 10.44
CA GLU A 64 5.57 10.80 9.20
C GLU A 64 6.06 9.88 8.09
N TRP A 65 5.13 9.50 7.22
CA TRP A 65 5.34 8.46 6.26
C TRP A 65 6.58 8.79 5.42
N GLN A 66 7.62 7.97 5.57
CA GLN A 66 8.69 7.93 4.59
C GLN A 66 8.11 7.32 3.31
N SER A 67 7.29 8.07 2.57
CA SER A 67 6.85 7.73 1.22
C SER A 67 8.06 7.29 0.38
N ALA A 68 9.21 7.93 0.60
CA ALA A 68 10.52 7.56 0.08
C ALA A 68 10.83 6.07 0.26
N LYS A 69 10.68 5.49 1.47
CA LYS A 69 10.98 4.07 1.71
C LYS A 69 10.23 3.15 0.73
N TYR A 70 8.92 3.39 0.56
CA TYR A 70 8.10 2.54 -0.30
C TYR A 70 8.38 2.81 -1.76
N VAL A 71 8.43 4.08 -2.17
CA VAL A 71 8.73 4.50 -3.54
C VAL A 71 10.10 3.98 -3.99
N ASP A 72 11.15 4.23 -3.21
CA ASP A 72 12.53 3.77 -3.49
C ASP A 72 12.60 2.23 -3.52
N GLY A 73 11.75 1.59 -2.71
CA GLY A 73 11.62 0.14 -2.63
C GLY A 73 10.82 -0.51 -3.77
N LEU A 74 10.10 0.25 -4.59
CA LEU A 74 9.34 -0.35 -5.70
C LEU A 74 10.29 -0.81 -6.82
N PRO A 75 10.08 -2.00 -7.40
CA PRO A 75 10.68 -2.37 -8.67
C PRO A 75 10.43 -1.27 -9.73
N ASP A 76 11.44 -0.98 -10.56
CA ASP A 76 11.42 0.15 -11.50
C ASP A 76 10.34 -0.02 -12.58
N GLU A 77 9.90 -1.26 -12.83
CA GLU A 77 8.82 -1.63 -13.72
C GLU A 77 7.41 -1.32 -13.18
N ILE A 78 7.29 -0.97 -11.89
CA ILE A 78 6.00 -0.65 -11.28
C ILE A 78 5.72 0.86 -11.41
N PRO A 79 4.72 1.27 -12.21
CA PRO A 79 4.36 2.67 -12.29
C PRO A 79 3.70 3.14 -10.99
N THR A 80 3.99 4.37 -10.58
CA THR A 80 3.29 5.09 -9.52
C THR A 80 2.23 6.00 -10.14
N ALA A 81 1.06 6.09 -9.50
CA ALA A 81 -0.04 6.94 -10.01
C ALA A 81 0.22 8.44 -9.81
N ALA A 82 1.05 8.78 -8.81
CA ALA A 82 1.62 10.11 -8.63
C ALA A 82 3.14 9.99 -8.80
N GLU A 83 3.73 10.85 -9.63
CA GLU A 83 5.14 10.76 -10.00
C GLU A 83 6.04 10.76 -8.75
N GLY A 84 6.77 9.66 -8.55
CA GLY A 84 7.69 9.51 -7.41
C GLY A 84 7.00 9.45 -6.05
N ALA A 85 5.71 9.11 -5.98
CA ALA A 85 4.95 9.13 -4.73
C ALA A 85 3.91 8.01 -4.63
N LEU A 86 3.63 7.60 -3.40
CA LEU A 86 2.48 6.80 -3.03
C LEU A 86 1.57 7.65 -2.16
N PRO A 87 0.55 8.31 -2.74
CA PRO A 87 -0.21 9.36 -2.05
C PRO A 87 -1.07 8.84 -0.90
N PHE A 88 -1.43 7.56 -0.90
CA PHE A 88 -2.35 6.99 0.07
C PHE A 88 -1.66 6.02 1.04
N ALA A 89 -1.94 6.22 2.31
CA ALA A 89 -1.31 5.53 3.40
C ALA A 89 -2.35 5.11 4.42
N TYR A 90 -2.37 3.83 4.79
CA TYR A 90 -3.25 3.33 5.83
C TYR A 90 -2.46 2.55 6.88
N GLU A 91 -2.70 2.85 8.15
CA GLU A 91 -2.34 1.96 9.25
C GLU A 91 -3.60 1.43 9.90
N SER A 92 -3.68 0.12 10.13
CA SER A 92 -4.88 -0.49 10.71
C SER A 92 -4.54 -1.55 11.74
N THR A 93 -5.19 -1.48 12.90
CA THR A 93 -5.19 -2.55 13.92
C THR A 93 -6.27 -3.61 13.67
N GLY A 94 -7.13 -3.38 12.68
CA GLY A 94 -8.35 -4.16 12.43
C GLY A 94 -9.60 -3.60 13.12
N THR A 95 -9.44 -2.80 14.18
CA THR A 95 -10.54 -2.08 14.86
C THR A 95 -10.47 -0.58 14.63
N GLU A 96 -9.26 -0.03 14.50
CA GLU A 96 -8.99 1.36 14.17
C GLU A 96 -8.22 1.44 12.86
N THR A 97 -8.45 2.50 12.08
CA THR A 97 -7.70 2.77 10.85
C THR A 97 -7.37 4.25 10.78
N ARG A 98 -6.09 4.55 10.57
CA ARG A 98 -5.62 5.88 10.24
C ARG A 98 -5.37 5.95 8.74
N PHE A 99 -5.77 7.06 8.14
CA PHE A 99 -5.55 7.36 6.73
C PHE A 99 -4.72 8.64 6.62
N THR A 100 -3.72 8.62 5.74
CA THR A 100 -2.98 9.80 5.31
C THR A 100 -3.07 9.93 3.79
N ASN A 101 -3.38 11.14 3.34
CA ASN A 101 -3.42 11.54 1.94
C ASN A 101 -2.44 12.69 1.74
N THR A 102 -1.40 12.49 0.93
CA THR A 102 -0.41 13.55 0.65
C THR A 102 -0.82 14.47 -0.51
N LEU A 103 -2.02 14.28 -1.07
CA LEU A 103 -2.60 15.16 -2.08
C LEU A 103 -3.53 16.22 -1.48
N ASP A 104 -3.86 16.11 -0.19
CA ASP A 104 -4.67 17.14 0.49
C ASP A 104 -3.81 18.39 0.78
N PRO A 105 -4.33 19.61 0.52
CA PRO A 105 -3.59 20.87 0.66
C PRO A 105 -3.34 21.31 2.11
#